data_AF-A0A5N7U4L2-F1
#
_entry.id   AF-A0A5N7U4L2-F1
#
_cell.length_a   1.000
_cell.length_b   1.000
_cell.length_c   1.000
_cell.angle_alpha   90.00
_cell.angle_beta   90.00
_cell.angle_gamma   90.00
#
_symmetry.space_group_name_H-M   'P 1'
#
loop_
_entity.id
_entity.type
_entity.pdbx_description
1 polymer ?
#
loop_
_entity_poly.entity_id
_entity_poly.type
_entity_poly.pdbx_seq_one_letter_code
_entity_poly.pdbx_strand_id
1 'polypeptide(L)'
;MNDQLDFLKCYYRPAFFKIKIDLPFEFKNLKELTDGTLSVYLHEYIHFIQDISTIYGLVNISTINYYIQDCASRIYRESSKEFQVPLKLSPREDDYGHLNDSLRPIYLGSKINPKKKKIEFVSYEYKSQIFSDKGEKIDTIKVTLKDSEAGSMFKINLGGNLITEGMAYLSERYVYSEILQSQGVNIPVDEYPYLVVEKIAQNIYPELAQHSILLIAVCDCSLMTYHPGLSFIRAMEYLSTTKFIDCHQDDGQIISKLYEELSTFLKGNHFDFDVIVEQVRDSIKKSFKADVFNGNNQWINVLFDRIKIFRRTNPEFIIDILRAGDLKANEFFNYFYLFFGSPLVVNSEFTATVALPYAFNPTNFHPHLFWAINQILRIFMNQSPTPCELKAFCKKSSESEGIDDITDERCDNAPWEKHTDLCPVGAIWRHWALAGFSPKTVP
;
A
#
# COMPACT_ATOMS: atom_id res chain seq x y z
N MET A 1 0.40 -2.79 14.38
CA MET A 1 0.54 -2.63 12.92
C MET A 1 -0.78 -2.12 12.33
N ASN A 2 -1.23 -0.94 12.78
CA ASN A 2 -2.24 -0.13 12.08
C ASN A 2 -1.45 0.95 11.35
N ASP A 3 -0.65 0.55 10.37
CA ASP A 3 0.10 1.50 9.55
C ASP A 3 -0.88 2.07 8.52
N GLN A 4 -1.78 2.93 9.00
CA GLN A 4 -2.71 3.72 8.19
C GLN A 4 -2.00 4.99 7.73
N LEU A 5 -1.99 5.22 6.42
CA LEU A 5 -1.48 6.43 5.79
C LEU A 5 -2.56 7.52 5.87
N ASP A 6 -2.79 8.06 7.07
CA ASP A 6 -3.92 8.99 7.31
C ASP A 6 -3.60 10.43 6.84
N PHE A 7 -3.97 10.81 5.61
CA PHE A 7 -4.10 12.21 5.19
C PHE A 7 -5.57 12.65 5.33
N LEU A 8 -5.93 13.56 6.24
CA LEU A 8 -7.35 13.96 6.47
C LEU A 8 -8.30 12.78 6.81
N LYS A 9 -7.81 11.67 7.39
CA LYS A 9 -8.50 10.35 7.54
C LYS A 9 -8.79 9.63 6.21
N CYS A 10 -8.20 10.10 5.12
CA CYS A 10 -8.07 9.36 3.86
C CYS A 10 -6.84 8.47 3.94
N TYR A 11 -6.94 7.26 3.41
CA TYR A 11 -5.84 6.30 3.34
C TYR A 11 -6.13 5.17 2.34
N TYR A 12 -5.09 4.68 1.69
CA TYR A 12 -5.05 3.37 1.05
C TYR A 12 -4.67 2.30 2.08
N ARG A 13 -5.26 1.12 1.95
CA ARG A 13 -4.94 -0.04 2.79
C ARG A 13 -4.16 -1.09 1.99
N PRO A 14 -2.83 -1.15 2.15
CA PRO A 14 -1.98 -2.11 1.46
C PRO A 14 -2.44 -3.55 1.66
N ALA A 15 -2.31 -4.37 0.62
CA ALA A 15 -2.74 -5.78 0.54
C ALA A 15 -4.25 -6.05 0.57
N PHE A 16 -5.09 -5.03 0.76
CA PHE A 16 -6.54 -5.20 0.84
C PHE A 16 -7.31 -4.37 -0.17
N PHE A 17 -6.61 -3.68 -1.08
CA PHE A 17 -7.18 -2.97 -2.24
C PHE A 17 -8.39 -2.10 -1.84
N LYS A 18 -8.19 -1.28 -0.82
CA LYS A 18 -9.21 -0.38 -0.29
C LYS A 18 -8.64 1.03 -0.16
N ILE A 19 -9.34 2.00 -0.74
CA ILE A 19 -9.17 3.42 -0.48
C ILE A 19 -10.29 3.88 0.44
N LYS A 20 -9.97 4.62 1.49
CA LYS A 20 -10.92 5.42 2.27
C LYS A 20 -10.63 6.88 1.96
N ILE A 21 -11.65 7.64 1.59
CA ILE A 21 -11.56 9.10 1.47
C ILE A 21 -12.65 9.69 2.36
N ASP A 22 -12.28 10.45 3.39
CA ASP A 22 -13.23 10.99 4.37
C ASP A 22 -13.91 12.28 3.87
N LEU A 23 -14.45 12.22 2.65
CA LEU A 23 -15.22 13.29 2.02
C LEU A 23 -16.60 12.75 1.58
N PRO A 24 -17.64 13.59 1.48
CA PRO A 24 -19.01 13.16 1.15
C PRO A 24 -19.26 13.08 -0.36
N PHE A 25 -18.27 12.61 -1.13
CA PHE A 25 -18.38 12.48 -2.59
C PHE A 25 -18.48 11.00 -2.99
N GLU A 26 -19.21 10.71 -4.06
CA GLU A 26 -19.16 9.42 -4.74
C GLU A 26 -18.07 9.42 -5.81
N PHE A 27 -17.37 8.31 -5.97
CA PHE A 27 -16.22 8.19 -6.88
C PHE A 27 -16.56 7.47 -8.18
N LYS A 28 -17.85 7.44 -8.56
CA LYS A 28 -18.33 6.75 -9.78
C LYS A 28 -17.87 7.45 -11.05
N ASN A 29 -17.88 8.78 -11.03
CA ASN A 29 -17.41 9.60 -12.14
C ASN A 29 -16.34 10.58 -11.63
N LEU A 30 -15.06 10.26 -11.86
CA LEU A 30 -13.95 11.10 -11.44
C LEU A 30 -14.00 12.51 -12.05
N LYS A 31 -14.65 12.69 -13.21
CA LYS A 31 -14.75 14.01 -13.88
C LYS A 31 -15.64 15.00 -13.13
N GLU A 32 -16.54 14.52 -12.28
CA GLU A 32 -17.45 15.36 -11.49
C GLU A 32 -16.84 15.83 -10.17
N LEU A 33 -15.68 15.28 -9.79
CA LEU A 33 -14.99 15.63 -8.54
C LEU A 33 -14.30 16.99 -8.64
N THR A 34 -14.20 17.69 -7.51
CA THR A 34 -13.36 18.89 -7.41
C THR A 34 -11.88 18.52 -7.55
N ASP A 35 -11.06 19.47 -7.97
CA ASP A 35 -9.62 19.21 -8.14
C ASP A 35 -8.95 18.89 -6.80
N GLY A 36 -9.41 19.48 -5.70
CA GLY A 36 -8.95 19.13 -4.36
C GLY A 36 -9.30 17.67 -3.98
N THR A 37 -10.51 17.21 -4.31
CA THR A 37 -10.90 15.81 -4.11
C THR A 37 -10.09 14.86 -4.99
N LEU A 38 -9.81 15.26 -6.24
CA LEU A 38 -8.98 14.47 -7.16
C LEU A 38 -7.52 14.42 -6.75
N SER A 39 -6.97 15.49 -6.17
CA SER A 39 -5.64 15.52 -5.58
C SER A 39 -5.48 14.41 -4.53
N VAL A 40 -6.41 14.35 -3.57
CA VAL A 40 -6.45 13.32 -2.54
C VAL A 40 -6.69 11.94 -3.16
N TYR A 41 -7.58 11.82 -4.14
CA TYR A 41 -7.81 10.54 -4.82
C TYR A 41 -6.55 10.03 -5.55
N LEU A 42 -5.82 10.91 -6.25
CA LEU A 42 -4.59 10.58 -6.94
C LEU A 42 -3.54 10.06 -5.95
N HIS A 43 -3.39 10.71 -4.80
CA HIS A 43 -2.49 10.27 -3.74
C HIS A 43 -2.74 8.79 -3.37
N GLU A 44 -3.99 8.47 -3.04
CA GLU A 44 -4.35 7.11 -2.64
C GLU A 44 -4.33 6.11 -3.80
N TYR A 45 -4.60 6.57 -5.02
CA TYR A 45 -4.53 5.75 -6.22
C TYR A 45 -3.07 5.42 -6.59
N ILE A 46 -2.12 6.33 -6.35
CA ILE A 46 -0.68 6.04 -6.48
C ILE A 46 -0.27 4.96 -5.49
N HIS A 47 -0.75 4.96 -4.25
CA HIS A 47 -0.51 3.85 -3.33
C HIS A 47 -1.07 2.52 -3.83
N PHE A 48 -2.26 2.52 -4.42
CA PHE A 48 -2.80 1.32 -5.05
C PHE A 48 -1.89 0.80 -6.18
N ILE A 49 -1.43 1.69 -7.08
CA ILE A 49 -0.51 1.33 -8.16
C ILE A 49 0.78 0.76 -7.57
N GLN A 50 1.41 1.46 -6.61
CA GLN A 50 2.63 1.02 -5.94
C GLN A 50 2.47 -0.39 -5.35
N ASP A 51 1.33 -0.70 -4.72
CA ASP A 51 1.08 -1.99 -4.08
C ASP A 51 1.04 -3.16 -5.07
N ILE A 52 0.49 -2.94 -6.28
CA ILE A 52 0.32 -3.99 -7.31
C ILE A 52 1.47 -4.06 -8.31
N SER A 53 2.26 -2.99 -8.47
CA SER A 53 3.23 -2.83 -9.57
C SER A 53 4.69 -2.79 -9.13
N THR A 54 4.96 -2.91 -7.83
CA THR A 54 6.32 -2.84 -7.28
C THR A 54 6.69 -4.11 -6.52
N ILE A 55 7.97 -4.47 -6.49
CA ILE A 55 8.45 -5.63 -5.73
C ILE A 55 8.13 -5.45 -4.25
N TYR A 56 8.35 -4.24 -3.70
CA TYR A 56 8.03 -3.94 -2.31
C TYR A 56 6.55 -4.16 -1.99
N GLY A 57 5.64 -3.62 -2.80
CA GLY A 57 4.19 -3.78 -2.64
C GLY A 57 3.81 -5.26 -2.66
N LEU A 58 4.18 -5.96 -3.73
CA LEU A 58 3.90 -7.39 -3.93
C LEU A 58 4.40 -8.26 -2.76
N VAL A 59 5.61 -8.02 -2.26
CA VAL A 59 6.17 -8.78 -1.13
C VAL A 59 5.43 -8.50 0.17
N ASN A 60 5.02 -7.25 0.39
CA ASN A 60 4.16 -6.90 1.53
C ASN A 60 2.81 -7.63 1.46
N ILE A 61 2.19 -7.68 0.27
CA ILE A 61 0.96 -8.46 0.04
C ILE A 61 1.19 -9.94 0.36
N SER A 62 2.27 -10.54 -0.17
CA SER A 62 2.60 -11.95 0.06
C SER A 62 2.77 -12.26 1.55
N THR A 63 3.53 -11.42 2.25
CA THR A 63 3.85 -11.61 3.68
C THR A 63 2.59 -11.52 4.55
N ILE A 64 1.72 -10.55 4.28
CA ILE A 64 0.45 -10.40 4.99
C ILE A 64 -0.47 -11.60 4.74
N ASN A 65 -0.60 -12.04 3.48
CA ASN A 65 -1.43 -13.21 3.16
C ASN A 65 -0.87 -14.49 3.79
N TYR A 66 0.44 -14.66 3.79
CA TYR A 66 1.11 -15.76 4.48
C TYR A 66 0.75 -15.79 5.97
N TYR A 67 0.90 -14.66 6.66
CA TYR A 67 0.58 -14.53 8.07
C TYR A 67 -0.86 -14.98 8.37
N ILE A 68 -1.83 -14.47 7.61
CA ILE A 68 -3.25 -14.77 7.80
C ILE A 68 -3.53 -16.26 7.60
N GLN A 69 -2.99 -16.84 6.52
CA GLN A 69 -3.17 -18.25 6.19
C GLN A 69 -2.56 -19.18 7.23
N ASP A 70 -1.37 -18.82 7.73
CA ASP A 70 -0.72 -19.59 8.79
C ASP A 70 -1.50 -19.52 10.11
N CYS A 71 -1.97 -18.33 10.50
CA CYS A 71 -2.83 -18.15 11.67
C CYS A 71 -4.10 -19.02 11.57
N ALA A 72 -4.84 -18.93 10.47
CA ALA A 72 -6.05 -19.72 10.26
C ALA A 72 -5.77 -21.24 10.31
N SER A 73 -4.69 -21.68 9.67
CA SER A 73 -4.26 -23.09 9.66
C SER A 73 -3.91 -23.60 11.08
N ARG A 74 -3.25 -22.78 11.90
CA ARG A 74 -2.91 -23.12 13.30
C ARG A 74 -4.17 -23.25 14.14
N ILE A 75 -5.03 -22.24 14.13
CA ILE A 75 -6.29 -22.23 14.90
C ILE A 75 -7.11 -23.48 14.58
N TYR A 76 -7.27 -23.80 13.29
CA TYR A 76 -8.04 -24.98 12.87
C TYR A 76 -7.50 -26.31 13.43
N ARG A 77 -6.19 -26.40 13.70
CA ARG A 77 -5.53 -27.58 14.26
C ARG A 77 -5.58 -27.62 15.79
N GLU A 78 -6.01 -26.55 16.45
CA GLU A 78 -6.16 -26.54 17.90
C GLU A 78 -7.36 -27.38 18.34
N SER A 79 -7.21 -28.10 19.45
CA SER A 79 -8.31 -28.84 20.08
C SER A 79 -9.29 -27.91 20.80
N SER A 80 -8.79 -26.77 21.29
CA SER A 80 -9.57 -25.71 21.92
C SER A 80 -10.33 -24.89 20.88
N LYS A 81 -11.57 -24.50 21.22
CA LYS A 81 -12.35 -23.53 20.45
C LYS A 81 -12.06 -22.08 20.82
N GLU A 82 -11.28 -21.85 21.88
CA GLU A 82 -10.72 -20.54 22.21
C GLU A 82 -9.23 -20.50 21.85
N PHE A 83 -8.78 -19.43 21.21
CA PHE A 83 -7.36 -19.19 20.89
C PHE A 83 -6.90 -17.81 21.40
N GLN A 84 -5.64 -17.68 21.78
CA GLN A 84 -5.10 -16.44 22.35
C GLN A 84 -4.70 -15.44 21.25
N VAL A 85 -5.06 -14.17 21.43
CA VAL A 85 -4.60 -13.05 20.58
C VAL A 85 -3.76 -12.07 21.41
N PRO A 86 -2.67 -11.51 20.86
CA PRO A 86 -2.30 -11.51 19.45
C PRO A 86 -1.52 -12.78 19.06
N LEU A 87 -1.81 -13.30 17.87
CA LEU A 87 -1.11 -14.44 17.32
C LEU A 87 0.31 -14.05 16.90
N LYS A 88 1.25 -14.98 17.08
CA LYS A 88 2.62 -14.83 16.61
C LYS A 88 2.96 -15.99 15.69
N LEU A 89 3.66 -15.69 14.61
CA LEU A 89 4.28 -16.74 13.82
C LEU A 89 5.34 -17.45 14.67
N SER A 90 5.60 -18.70 14.33
CA SER A 90 6.67 -19.51 14.92
C SER A 90 7.43 -20.16 13.78
N PRO A 91 8.76 -20.32 13.91
CA PRO A 91 9.57 -20.97 12.89
C PRO A 91 9.06 -22.38 12.58
N ARG A 92 9.10 -22.76 11.31
CA ARG A 92 8.92 -24.15 10.86
C ARG A 92 10.06 -24.50 9.91
N GLU A 93 10.44 -25.78 9.91
CA GLU A 93 11.41 -26.28 8.95
C GLU A 93 10.90 -26.04 7.53
N ASP A 94 11.76 -25.51 6.65
CA ASP A 94 11.46 -25.12 5.27
C ASP A 94 10.40 -24.02 5.07
N ASP A 95 10.05 -23.26 6.12
CA ASP A 95 9.10 -22.15 6.06
C ASP A 95 9.78 -20.78 5.96
N TYR A 96 9.73 -20.19 4.76
CA TYR A 96 10.22 -18.84 4.49
C TYR A 96 9.29 -17.73 4.99
N GLY A 97 8.03 -18.03 5.33
CA GLY A 97 7.05 -17.03 5.70
C GLY A 97 7.31 -16.40 7.06
N HIS A 98 7.82 -17.16 8.05
CA HIS A 98 8.30 -16.60 9.32
C HIS A 98 9.50 -15.65 9.12
N LEU A 99 10.43 -16.01 8.23
CA LEU A 99 11.58 -15.17 7.90
C LEU A 99 11.15 -13.87 7.24
N ASN A 100 10.23 -13.94 6.28
CA ASN A 100 9.67 -12.77 5.60
C ASN A 100 8.94 -11.84 6.56
N ASP A 101 8.15 -12.39 7.50
CA ASP A 101 7.49 -11.61 8.55
C ASP A 101 8.51 -10.92 9.48
N SER A 102 9.61 -11.60 9.81
CA SER A 102 10.70 -11.04 10.63
C SER A 102 11.45 -9.90 9.92
N LEU A 103 11.60 -9.99 8.59
CA LEU A 103 12.23 -8.97 7.75
C LEU A 103 11.30 -7.77 7.48
N ARG A 104 9.98 -8.00 7.45
CA ARG A 104 9.00 -6.98 7.07
C ARG A 104 9.12 -5.66 7.85
N PRO A 105 9.25 -5.62 9.19
CA PRO A 105 9.44 -4.37 9.93
C PRO A 105 10.70 -3.57 9.50
N ILE A 106 11.75 -4.26 9.05
CA ILE A 106 12.97 -3.63 8.54
C ILE A 106 12.68 -2.95 7.20
N TYR A 107 12.01 -3.66 6.29
CA TYR A 107 11.64 -3.13 4.98
C TYR A 107 10.62 -2.00 5.04
N LEU A 108 9.65 -2.05 5.97
CA LEU A 108 8.70 -0.96 6.21
C LEU A 108 9.42 0.31 6.70
N GLY A 109 10.40 0.15 7.60
CA GLY A 109 11.09 1.24 8.25
C GLY A 109 10.24 1.91 9.34
N SER A 110 10.50 3.19 9.59
CA SER A 110 9.74 3.97 10.57
C SER A 110 8.28 4.16 10.16
N LYS A 111 7.42 4.26 11.16
CA LYS A 111 6.03 4.70 10.98
C LYS A 111 6.01 6.16 10.53
N ILE A 112 4.97 6.52 9.80
CA ILE A 112 4.70 7.89 9.34
C ILE A 112 4.13 8.82 10.41
N ASN A 113 3.71 8.26 11.56
CA ASN A 113 3.07 8.98 12.65
C ASN A 113 3.95 8.95 13.93
N PRO A 114 3.92 9.99 14.77
CA PRO A 114 3.14 11.23 14.61
C PRO A 114 3.71 12.12 13.50
N LYS A 115 2.82 12.85 12.80
CA LYS A 115 3.21 13.85 11.81
C LYS A 115 3.96 15.01 12.46
N LYS A 116 4.78 15.71 11.67
CA LYS A 116 5.51 16.90 12.11
C LYS A 116 5.40 17.99 11.06
N LYS A 117 5.00 19.17 11.50
CA LYS A 117 4.77 20.32 10.62
C LYS A 117 6.00 20.73 9.84
N LYS A 118 7.17 20.79 10.48
CA LYS A 118 8.40 21.25 9.84
C LYS A 118 9.60 20.42 10.29
N ILE A 119 10.36 19.90 9.33
CA ILE A 119 11.55 19.09 9.55
C ILE A 119 12.77 19.64 8.80
N GLU A 120 13.95 19.47 9.38
CA GLU A 120 15.23 19.70 8.71
C GLU A 120 15.98 18.37 8.63
N PHE A 121 16.55 18.07 7.46
CA PHE A 121 17.46 16.94 7.31
C PHE A 121 18.81 17.29 7.95
N VAL A 122 19.37 16.35 8.71
CA VAL A 122 20.67 16.54 9.38
C VAL A 122 21.71 15.58 8.85
N SER A 123 21.42 14.27 8.84
CA SER A 123 22.35 13.26 8.34
C SER A 123 21.66 11.93 8.10
N TYR A 124 22.32 11.04 7.35
CA TYR A 124 21.99 9.61 7.35
C TYR A 124 23.25 8.78 7.63
N GLU A 125 23.05 7.56 8.10
CA GLU A 125 24.12 6.61 8.37
C GLU A 125 23.70 5.19 7.96
N TYR A 126 24.62 4.47 7.33
CA TYR A 126 24.48 3.03 7.10
C TYR A 126 24.59 2.29 8.43
N LYS A 127 23.63 1.42 8.71
CA LYS A 127 23.57 0.56 9.89
C LYS A 127 23.33 -0.87 9.46
N SER A 128 23.69 -1.81 10.33
CA SER A 128 23.42 -3.22 10.14
C SER A 128 22.48 -3.71 11.24
N GLN A 129 21.42 -4.43 10.86
CA GLN A 129 20.42 -4.98 11.77
C GLN A 129 20.40 -6.51 11.66
N ILE A 130 20.39 -7.20 12.80
CA ILE A 130 20.22 -8.65 12.86
C ILE A 130 18.74 -8.98 12.69
N PHE A 131 18.40 -9.94 11.84
CA PHE A 131 17.01 -10.31 11.54
C PHE A 131 16.68 -11.80 11.73
N SER A 132 17.69 -12.66 11.94
CA SER A 132 17.47 -14.08 12.20
C SER A 132 18.18 -14.55 13.46
N ASP A 133 17.67 -15.64 14.04
CA ASP A 133 18.25 -16.30 15.21
C ASP A 133 19.67 -16.83 14.96
N LYS A 134 20.04 -17.00 13.67
CA LYS A 134 21.38 -17.39 13.23
C LYS A 134 22.36 -16.20 13.18
N GLY A 135 21.92 -14.99 13.53
CA GLY A 135 22.74 -13.79 13.53
C GLY A 135 22.94 -13.16 12.14
N GLU A 136 22.10 -13.51 11.15
CA GLU A 136 22.16 -12.90 9.83
C GLU A 136 21.83 -11.41 9.90
N LYS A 137 22.54 -10.63 9.09
CA LYS A 137 22.51 -9.18 9.13
C LYS A 137 22.04 -8.61 7.80
N ILE A 138 21.34 -7.50 7.88
CA ILE A 138 20.91 -6.70 6.72
C ILE A 138 21.28 -5.24 6.91
N ASP A 139 21.69 -4.59 5.82
CA ASP A 139 21.96 -3.16 5.83
C ASP A 139 20.66 -2.36 5.88
N THR A 140 20.70 -1.25 6.60
CA THR A 140 19.59 -0.33 6.83
C THR A 140 20.10 1.11 6.83
N ILE A 141 19.20 2.06 6.63
CA ILE A 141 19.53 3.48 6.67
C ILE A 141 18.86 4.12 7.88
N LYS A 142 19.66 4.70 8.78
CA LYS A 142 19.16 5.56 9.85
C LYS A 142 19.27 7.01 9.40
N VAL A 143 18.16 7.75 9.43
CA VAL A 143 18.15 9.18 9.13
C VAL A 143 17.92 9.95 10.42
N THR A 144 18.70 11.02 10.59
CA THR A 144 18.56 11.98 11.68
C THR A 144 17.89 13.24 11.13
N LEU A 145 16.77 13.61 11.73
CA LEU A 145 15.96 14.78 11.38
C LEU A 145 15.82 15.69 12.61
N LYS A 146 15.58 16.97 12.37
CA LYS A 146 15.25 17.95 13.40
C LYS A 146 13.82 18.43 13.22
N ASP A 147 13.02 18.35 14.28
CA ASP A 147 11.74 19.03 14.34
C ASP A 147 11.99 20.52 14.59
N SER A 148 11.69 21.36 13.60
CA SER A 148 12.00 22.79 13.67
C SER A 148 11.10 23.55 14.63
N GLU A 149 9.87 23.07 14.86
CA GLU A 149 8.94 23.70 15.79
C GLU A 149 9.27 23.32 17.23
N ALA A 150 9.53 22.03 17.48
CA ALA A 150 9.88 21.55 18.81
C ALA A 150 11.36 21.77 19.19
N GLY A 151 12.21 22.09 18.22
CA GLY A 151 13.67 22.22 18.40
C GLY A 151 14.37 20.90 18.72
N SER A 152 13.68 19.76 18.58
CA SER A 152 14.15 18.44 19.02
C SER A 152 14.65 17.58 17.86
N MET A 153 15.75 16.87 18.07
CA MET A 153 16.25 15.86 17.16
C MET A 153 15.47 14.55 17.31
N PHE A 154 15.22 13.87 16.19
CA PHE A 154 14.67 12.52 16.17
C PHE A 154 15.30 11.68 15.07
N LYS A 155 15.29 10.35 15.26
CA LYS A 155 15.87 9.41 14.30
C LYS A 155 14.83 8.43 13.77
N ILE A 156 14.90 8.15 12.48
CA ILE A 156 14.01 7.23 11.79
C ILE A 156 14.82 6.15 11.06
N ASN A 157 14.20 5.00 10.79
CA ASN A 157 14.71 4.03 9.83
C ASN A 157 14.05 4.34 8.49
N LEU A 158 14.84 4.64 7.46
CA LEU A 158 14.31 4.88 6.12
C LEU A 158 13.93 3.54 5.48
N GLY A 159 12.65 3.38 5.17
CA GLY A 159 12.08 2.17 4.58
C GLY A 159 10.91 2.52 3.68
N GLY A 160 10.20 1.49 3.23
CA GLY A 160 9.14 1.62 2.23
C GLY A 160 8.03 2.59 2.63
N ASN A 161 7.64 2.66 3.90
CA ASN A 161 6.59 3.61 4.36
C ASN A 161 6.89 5.06 3.94
N LEU A 162 8.14 5.50 4.07
CA LEU A 162 8.52 6.87 3.77
C LEU A 162 8.76 7.09 2.28
N ILE A 163 9.19 6.05 1.55
CA ILE A 163 9.36 6.11 0.09
C ILE A 163 8.00 6.14 -0.62
N THR A 164 7.06 5.28 -0.23
CA THR A 164 5.71 5.24 -0.82
C THR A 164 4.97 6.54 -0.58
N GLU A 165 5.00 7.06 0.66
CA GLU A 165 4.34 8.30 1.05
C GLU A 165 4.96 9.52 0.37
N GLY A 166 6.30 9.60 0.35
CA GLY A 166 7.01 10.67 -0.35
C GLY A 166 6.71 10.68 -1.85
N MET A 167 6.70 9.50 -2.48
CA MET A 167 6.37 9.37 -3.90
C MET A 167 4.90 9.74 -4.20
N ALA A 168 3.95 9.31 -3.38
CA ALA A 168 2.53 9.64 -3.56
C ALA A 168 2.30 11.14 -3.43
N TYR A 169 2.92 11.78 -2.43
CA TYR A 169 2.82 13.22 -2.24
C TYR A 169 3.52 14.04 -3.32
N LEU A 170 4.70 13.60 -3.77
CA LEU A 170 5.38 14.20 -4.92
C LEU A 170 4.50 14.13 -6.18
N SER A 171 3.87 12.97 -6.42
CA SER A 171 2.98 12.73 -7.56
C SER A 171 1.75 13.64 -7.51
N GLU A 172 1.11 13.73 -6.35
CA GLU A 172 -0.02 14.63 -6.10
C GLU A 172 0.36 16.09 -6.39
N ARG A 173 1.46 16.55 -5.78
CA ARG A 173 1.95 17.92 -5.97
C ARG A 173 2.33 18.22 -7.40
N TYR A 174 2.94 17.27 -8.10
CA TYR A 174 3.36 17.44 -9.48
C TYR A 174 2.18 17.77 -10.40
N VAL A 175 1.02 17.16 -10.17
CA VAL A 175 -0.18 17.38 -10.99
C VAL A 175 -1.00 18.57 -10.50
N TYR A 176 -1.23 18.69 -9.19
CA TYR A 176 -2.29 19.56 -8.66
C TYR A 176 -1.81 20.85 -7.97
N SER A 177 -0.52 21.03 -7.67
CA SER A 177 -0.07 22.21 -6.90
C SER A 177 -0.43 23.54 -7.60
N GLU A 178 -0.11 23.67 -8.89
CA GLU A 178 -0.39 24.90 -9.64
C GLU A 178 -1.89 25.12 -9.86
N ILE A 179 -2.63 24.03 -10.13
CA ILE A 179 -4.09 24.05 -10.31
C ILE A 179 -4.76 24.59 -9.05
N LEU A 180 -4.44 24.02 -7.89
CA LEU A 180 -5.03 24.41 -6.61
C LEU A 180 -4.62 25.85 -6.21
N GLN A 181 -3.36 26.23 -6.41
CA GLN A 181 -2.89 27.59 -6.15
C GLN A 181 -3.64 28.62 -7.02
N SER A 182 -3.87 28.32 -8.30
CA SER A 182 -4.62 29.20 -9.20
C SER A 182 -6.08 29.40 -8.77
N GLN A 183 -6.63 28.46 -7.98
CA GLN A 183 -7.97 28.51 -7.39
C GLN A 183 -7.98 29.16 -6.01
N GLY A 184 -6.83 29.66 -5.52
CA GLY A 184 -6.70 30.23 -4.17
C GLY A 184 -6.75 29.18 -3.06
N VAL A 185 -6.58 27.90 -3.39
CA VAL A 185 -6.55 26.80 -2.42
C VAL A 185 -5.12 26.59 -1.96
N ASN A 186 -4.86 26.87 -0.68
CA ASN A 186 -3.60 26.56 -0.03
C ASN A 186 -3.82 25.47 1.02
N ILE A 187 -3.20 24.31 0.84
CA ILE A 187 -3.33 23.17 1.75
C ILE A 187 -2.05 23.12 2.59
N PRO A 188 -2.09 23.51 3.89
CA PRO A 188 -0.94 23.31 4.76
C PRO A 188 -0.73 21.81 4.96
N VAL A 189 0.49 21.35 4.72
CA VAL A 189 0.85 19.93 4.87
C VAL A 189 1.95 19.80 5.91
N ASP A 190 1.86 18.77 6.75
CA ASP A 190 2.95 18.40 7.62
C ASP A 190 4.16 17.99 6.78
N GLU A 191 5.38 18.45 7.07
CA GLU A 191 6.53 18.01 6.28
C GLU A 191 6.96 16.56 6.56
N TYR A 192 6.71 16.03 7.76
CA TYR A 192 6.89 14.60 8.06
C TYR A 192 5.54 13.91 8.02
N PRO A 193 5.40 12.80 7.27
CA PRO A 193 6.43 12.05 6.53
C PRO A 193 6.77 12.57 5.11
N TYR A 194 5.96 13.47 4.57
CA TYR A 194 5.81 13.71 3.14
C TYR A 194 7.05 14.25 2.41
N LEU A 195 7.82 15.15 3.04
CA LEU A 195 9.00 15.79 2.46
C LEU A 195 10.31 15.08 2.80
N VAL A 196 10.29 13.93 3.46
CA VAL A 196 11.53 13.23 3.87
C VAL A 196 12.41 12.89 2.67
N VAL A 197 11.80 12.34 1.60
CA VAL A 197 12.47 11.97 0.36
C VAL A 197 13.11 13.20 -0.30
N GLU A 198 12.36 14.29 -0.46
CA GLU A 198 12.86 15.54 -1.04
C GLU A 198 14.03 16.11 -0.24
N LYS A 199 13.94 16.16 1.09
CA LYS A 199 15.00 16.74 1.93
C LYS A 199 16.27 15.90 1.93
N ILE A 200 16.15 14.58 1.81
CA ILE A 200 17.31 13.70 1.61
C ILE A 200 17.93 13.95 0.23
N ALA A 201 17.10 14.01 -0.82
CA ALA A 201 17.59 14.24 -2.18
C ALA A 201 18.29 15.59 -2.33
N GLN A 202 17.75 16.64 -1.74
CA GLN A 202 18.34 17.99 -1.70
C GLN A 202 19.72 18.00 -1.02
N ASN A 203 20.01 17.05 -0.13
CA ASN A 203 21.31 16.93 0.51
C ASN A 203 22.30 16.11 -0.33
N ILE A 204 21.87 15.01 -0.94
CA ILE A 204 22.75 14.08 -1.67
C ILE A 204 23.03 14.54 -3.10
N TYR A 205 22.00 15.01 -3.81
CA TYR A 205 22.11 15.46 -5.20
C TYR A 205 21.16 16.65 -5.47
N PRO A 206 21.54 17.87 -5.07
CA PRO A 206 20.71 19.07 -5.19
C PRO A 206 20.18 19.34 -6.59
N GLU A 207 20.96 19.04 -7.63
CA GLU A 207 20.61 19.25 -9.04
C GLU A 207 19.44 18.35 -9.44
N LEU A 208 19.51 17.04 -9.15
CA LEU A 208 18.40 16.12 -9.43
C LEU A 208 17.16 16.46 -8.60
N ALA A 209 17.34 16.88 -7.34
CA ALA A 209 16.24 17.21 -6.44
C ALA A 209 15.37 18.40 -6.91
N GLN A 210 15.85 19.22 -7.86
CA GLN A 210 15.06 20.28 -8.50
C GLN A 210 14.04 19.72 -9.51
N HIS A 211 14.22 18.49 -9.96
CA HIS A 211 13.36 17.82 -10.93
C HIS A 211 12.44 16.81 -10.24
N SER A 212 11.29 17.27 -9.75
CA SER A 212 10.33 16.41 -9.03
C SER A 212 9.99 15.13 -9.78
N ILE A 213 9.85 15.19 -11.12
CA ILE A 213 9.52 14.02 -11.93
C ILE A 213 10.64 12.97 -11.95
N LEU A 214 11.90 13.38 -11.93
CA LEU A 214 13.04 12.47 -11.82
C LEU A 214 13.13 11.90 -10.41
N LEU A 215 12.86 12.69 -9.39
CA LEU A 215 12.81 12.20 -8.01
C LEU A 215 11.70 11.15 -7.80
N ILE A 216 10.54 11.33 -8.43
CA ILE A 216 9.47 10.32 -8.45
C ILE A 216 9.96 9.03 -9.13
N ALA A 217 10.68 9.14 -10.25
CA ALA A 217 11.25 7.99 -10.93
C ALA A 217 12.28 7.24 -10.06
N VAL A 218 13.15 7.96 -9.32
CA VAL A 218 14.08 7.32 -8.35
C VAL A 218 13.31 6.58 -7.26
N CYS A 219 12.20 7.13 -6.76
CA CYS A 219 11.35 6.44 -5.79
C CYS A 219 10.74 5.17 -6.38
N ASP A 220 10.20 5.23 -7.60
CA ASP A 220 9.62 4.06 -8.27
C ASP A 220 10.66 2.96 -8.50
N CYS A 221 11.86 3.31 -9.01
CA CYS A 221 12.97 2.36 -9.13
C CYS A 221 13.37 1.76 -7.78
N SER A 222 13.33 2.54 -6.70
CA SER A 222 13.64 2.05 -5.35
C SER A 222 12.58 1.08 -4.82
N LEU A 223 11.30 1.29 -5.17
CA LEU A 223 10.20 0.37 -4.82
C LEU A 223 10.26 -0.95 -5.60
N MET A 224 11.01 -1.01 -6.70
CA MET A 224 11.35 -2.24 -7.41
C MET A 224 12.41 -3.09 -6.68
N THR A 225 12.61 -2.88 -5.38
CA THR A 225 13.46 -3.71 -4.52
C THR A 225 12.74 -4.12 -3.23
N TYR A 226 13.32 -5.07 -2.48
CA TYR A 226 12.79 -5.46 -1.17
C TYR A 226 12.94 -4.37 -0.10
N HIS A 227 14.01 -3.56 -0.17
CA HIS A 227 14.33 -2.53 0.83
C HIS A 227 14.41 -1.14 0.18
N PRO A 228 13.27 -0.49 -0.09
CA PRO A 228 13.24 0.75 -0.87
C PRO A 228 14.04 1.90 -0.25
N GLY A 229 14.04 2.03 1.08
CA GLY A 229 14.80 3.08 1.75
C GLY A 229 16.32 2.96 1.56
N LEU A 230 16.87 1.75 1.61
CA LEU A 230 18.28 1.50 1.32
C LEU A 230 18.59 1.73 -0.17
N SER A 231 17.73 1.22 -1.05
CA SER A 231 17.88 1.38 -2.49
C SER A 231 17.81 2.84 -2.92
N PHE A 232 16.97 3.66 -2.28
CA PHE A 232 16.86 5.08 -2.55
C PHE A 232 18.17 5.83 -2.26
N ILE A 233 18.78 5.61 -1.09
CA ILE A 233 20.08 6.23 -0.78
C ILE A 233 21.15 5.81 -1.78
N ARG A 234 21.24 4.51 -2.08
CA ARG A 234 22.21 3.98 -3.04
C ARG A 234 22.01 4.58 -4.44
N ALA A 235 20.77 4.69 -4.89
CA ALA A 235 20.43 5.30 -6.17
C ALA A 235 20.82 6.79 -6.22
N MET A 236 20.49 7.56 -5.18
CA MET A 236 20.84 8.98 -5.11
C MET A 236 22.37 9.20 -5.08
N GLU A 237 23.10 8.41 -4.29
CA GLU A 237 24.57 8.45 -4.24
C GLU A 237 25.20 8.08 -5.58
N TYR A 238 24.67 7.04 -6.26
CA TYR A 238 25.12 6.62 -7.57
C TYR A 238 24.93 7.72 -8.62
N LEU A 239 23.71 8.24 -8.76
CA LEU A 239 23.38 9.28 -9.74
C LEU A 239 24.17 10.58 -9.50
N SER A 240 24.41 10.92 -8.22
CA SER A 240 25.27 12.06 -7.85
C SER A 240 26.72 11.84 -8.29
N THR A 241 27.26 10.66 -8.01
CA THR A 241 28.65 10.29 -8.34
C THR A 241 28.87 10.22 -9.85
N THR A 242 27.89 9.71 -10.61
CA THR A 242 27.95 9.66 -12.07
C THR A 242 27.60 10.99 -12.73
N LYS A 243 27.18 12.00 -11.95
CA LYS A 243 26.70 13.30 -12.44
C LYS A 243 25.60 13.13 -13.50
N PHE A 244 24.64 12.27 -13.21
CA PHE A 244 23.62 11.84 -14.16
C PHE A 244 22.93 12.99 -14.92
N ILE A 245 22.57 14.07 -14.21
CA ILE A 245 21.92 15.25 -14.82
C ILE A 245 22.84 15.90 -15.84
N ASP A 246 24.10 16.21 -15.48
CA ASP A 246 25.06 16.86 -16.37
C ASP A 246 25.32 16.01 -17.64
N CYS A 247 25.28 14.69 -17.51
CA CYS A 247 25.51 13.76 -18.62
C CYS A 247 24.30 13.64 -19.58
N HIS A 248 23.08 13.94 -19.12
CA HIS A 248 21.84 13.67 -19.87
C HIS A 248 20.90 14.87 -19.97
N GLN A 249 21.34 16.09 -19.61
CA GLN A 249 20.50 17.28 -19.54
C GLN A 249 19.74 17.58 -20.85
N ASP A 250 20.36 17.29 -22.00
CA ASP A 250 19.79 17.50 -23.33
C ASP A 250 19.14 16.23 -23.92
N ASP A 251 19.06 15.13 -23.16
CA ASP A 251 18.44 13.90 -23.61
C ASP A 251 16.92 13.97 -23.43
N GLY A 252 16.20 13.99 -24.55
CA GLY A 252 14.73 13.91 -24.57
C GLY A 252 14.16 12.64 -23.92
N GLN A 253 14.99 11.65 -23.62
CA GLN A 253 14.68 10.37 -22.98
C GLN A 253 15.37 10.19 -21.62
N ILE A 254 15.76 11.28 -20.94
CA ILE A 254 16.42 11.25 -19.62
C ILE A 254 15.71 10.35 -18.59
N ILE A 255 14.37 10.27 -18.63
CA ILE A 255 13.59 9.42 -17.73
C ILE A 255 13.85 7.95 -18.02
N SER A 256 13.73 7.54 -19.28
CA SER A 256 13.97 6.15 -19.70
C SER A 256 15.41 5.73 -19.42
N LYS A 257 16.38 6.65 -19.58
CA LYS A 257 17.79 6.44 -19.20
C LYS A 257 17.97 6.23 -17.70
N LEU A 258 17.29 7.03 -16.88
CA LEU A 258 17.31 6.86 -15.42
C LEU A 258 16.78 5.47 -15.03
N TYR A 259 15.67 5.02 -15.62
CA TYR A 259 15.14 3.67 -15.38
C TYR A 259 16.12 2.58 -15.84
N GLU A 260 16.76 2.72 -17.00
CA GLU A 260 17.76 1.76 -17.52
C GLU A 260 18.96 1.63 -16.57
N GLU A 261 19.55 2.77 -16.17
CA GLU A 261 20.72 2.81 -15.28
C GLU A 261 20.38 2.29 -13.89
N LEU A 262 19.30 2.78 -13.26
CA LEU A 262 18.93 2.36 -11.91
C LEU A 262 18.44 0.92 -11.88
N SER A 263 17.71 0.44 -12.90
CA SER A 263 17.33 -0.97 -13.00
C SER A 263 18.57 -1.86 -13.01
N THR A 264 19.61 -1.49 -13.76
CA THR A 264 20.87 -2.23 -13.83
C THR A 264 21.67 -2.13 -12.52
N PHE A 265 21.77 -0.94 -11.95
CA PHE A 265 22.55 -0.69 -10.73
C PHE A 265 21.92 -1.32 -9.48
N LEU A 266 20.60 -1.22 -9.33
CA LEU A 266 19.86 -1.74 -8.18
C LEU A 266 19.52 -3.23 -8.32
N LYS A 267 19.42 -3.77 -9.55
CA LYS A 267 19.41 -5.23 -9.76
C LYS A 267 20.78 -5.80 -9.37
N GLY A 268 20.90 -6.19 -8.11
CA GLY A 268 21.85 -7.23 -7.73
C GLY A 268 21.45 -8.59 -8.34
N ASN A 269 21.86 -9.70 -7.70
CA ASN A 269 21.47 -11.07 -8.08
C ASN A 269 19.99 -11.41 -7.76
N HIS A 270 19.05 -10.48 -7.93
CA HIS A 270 17.69 -10.61 -7.40
C HIS A 270 16.58 -10.66 -8.47
N PHE A 271 15.48 -11.25 -8.00
CA PHE A 271 14.48 -12.07 -8.68
C PHE A 271 13.67 -11.40 -9.80
N ASP A 272 13.16 -12.24 -10.69
CA ASP A 272 12.24 -11.89 -11.77
C ASP A 272 10.90 -11.38 -11.19
N PHE A 273 10.51 -10.16 -11.59
CA PHE A 273 9.24 -9.52 -11.18
C PHE A 273 8.05 -10.43 -11.43
N ASP A 274 8.04 -11.16 -12.54
CA ASP A 274 6.92 -12.03 -12.89
C ASP A 274 6.80 -13.23 -11.96
N VAL A 275 7.93 -13.77 -11.48
CA VAL A 275 7.93 -14.84 -10.49
C VAL A 275 7.28 -14.36 -9.19
N ILE A 276 7.61 -13.14 -8.76
CA ILE A 276 6.99 -12.54 -7.57
C ILE A 276 5.49 -12.32 -7.77
N VAL A 277 5.09 -11.83 -8.95
CA VAL A 277 3.66 -11.65 -9.28
C VAL A 277 2.90 -12.97 -9.20
N GLU A 278 3.41 -14.05 -9.79
CA GLU A 278 2.74 -15.36 -9.73
C GLU A 278 2.66 -15.90 -8.30
N GLN A 279 3.73 -15.76 -7.51
CA GLN A 279 3.72 -16.16 -6.10
C GLN A 279 2.65 -15.39 -5.29
N VAL A 280 2.54 -14.07 -5.50
CA VAL A 280 1.53 -13.23 -4.84
C VAL A 280 0.13 -13.62 -5.28
N ARG A 281 -0.09 -13.78 -6.60
CA ARG A 281 -1.36 -14.20 -7.18
C ARG A 281 -1.84 -15.50 -6.53
N ASP A 282 -0.99 -16.52 -6.48
CA ASP A 282 -1.32 -17.81 -5.88
C ASP A 282 -1.57 -17.68 -4.38
N SER A 283 -0.80 -16.84 -3.69
CA SER A 283 -0.99 -16.55 -2.27
C SER A 283 -2.38 -15.95 -2.00
N ILE A 284 -2.80 -14.91 -2.72
CA ILE A 284 -4.11 -14.28 -2.51
C ILE A 284 -5.26 -15.24 -2.84
N LYS A 285 -5.16 -16.01 -3.93
CA LYS A 285 -6.22 -16.93 -4.36
C LYS A 285 -6.48 -18.06 -3.34
N LYS A 286 -5.51 -18.41 -2.49
CA LYS A 286 -5.72 -19.35 -1.37
C LYS A 286 -6.74 -18.85 -0.35
N SER A 287 -7.02 -17.55 -0.29
CA SER A 287 -8.06 -16.96 0.54
C SER A 287 -9.48 -17.18 -0.01
N PHE A 288 -9.60 -17.61 -1.28
CA PHE A 288 -10.84 -17.68 -2.06
C PHE A 288 -10.98 -19.03 -2.79
N LYS A 289 -11.16 -20.13 -2.04
CA LYS A 289 -11.17 -21.50 -2.62
C LYS A 289 -12.54 -22.02 -3.05
N ALA A 290 -13.64 -21.40 -2.59
CA ALA A 290 -14.99 -21.84 -2.92
C ALA A 290 -15.48 -21.19 -4.23
N ASP A 291 -16.36 -21.88 -4.97
CA ASP A 291 -16.88 -21.44 -6.27
C ASP A 291 -17.57 -20.06 -6.22
N VAL A 292 -18.20 -19.74 -5.09
CA VAL A 292 -18.83 -18.43 -4.85
C VAL A 292 -17.83 -17.27 -4.98
N PHE A 293 -16.53 -17.51 -4.78
CA PHE A 293 -15.47 -16.50 -4.90
C PHE A 293 -14.77 -16.48 -6.26
N ASN A 294 -15.26 -17.21 -7.27
CA ASN A 294 -14.61 -17.27 -8.58
C ASN A 294 -14.44 -15.87 -9.21
N GLY A 295 -15.40 -14.97 -9.03
CA GLY A 295 -15.30 -13.59 -9.51
C GLY A 295 -14.10 -12.83 -8.91
N ASN A 296 -13.82 -13.02 -7.62
CA ASN A 296 -12.62 -12.47 -6.96
C ASN A 296 -11.33 -13.09 -7.53
N ASN A 297 -11.29 -14.40 -7.77
CA ASN A 297 -10.12 -15.05 -8.40
C ASN A 297 -9.89 -14.56 -9.84
N GLN A 298 -10.95 -14.33 -10.61
CA GLN A 298 -10.85 -13.76 -11.95
C GLN A 298 -10.34 -12.31 -11.90
N TRP A 299 -10.80 -11.51 -10.94
CA TRP A 299 -10.31 -10.14 -10.76
C TRP A 299 -8.81 -10.12 -10.47
N ILE A 300 -8.36 -11.00 -9.56
CA ILE A 300 -6.94 -11.17 -9.22
C ILE A 300 -6.13 -11.54 -10.46
N ASN A 301 -6.59 -12.50 -11.27
CA ASN A 301 -5.90 -12.87 -12.52
C ASN A 301 -5.80 -11.67 -13.48
N VAL A 302 -6.91 -10.99 -13.73
CA VAL A 302 -6.96 -9.81 -14.63
C VAL A 302 -5.99 -8.74 -14.18
N LEU A 303 -6.00 -8.39 -12.89
CA LEU A 303 -5.12 -7.37 -12.32
C LEU A 303 -3.64 -7.71 -12.53
N PHE A 304 -3.25 -8.94 -12.17
CA PHE A 304 -1.85 -9.35 -12.22
C PHE A 304 -1.35 -9.69 -13.63
N ASP A 305 -2.21 -10.20 -14.53
CA ASP A 305 -1.84 -10.39 -15.93
C ASP A 305 -1.55 -9.04 -16.60
N ARG A 306 -2.42 -8.05 -16.35
CA ARG A 306 -2.28 -6.71 -16.91
C ARG A 306 -1.05 -5.99 -16.37
N ILE A 307 -0.76 -6.07 -15.07
CA ILE A 307 0.38 -5.33 -14.51
C ILE A 307 1.74 -5.90 -14.95
N LYS A 308 1.83 -7.22 -15.16
CA LYS A 308 3.02 -7.84 -15.75
C LYS A 308 3.31 -7.32 -17.14
N ILE A 309 2.29 -7.28 -18.00
CA ILE A 309 2.41 -6.72 -19.35
C ILE A 309 2.86 -5.27 -19.24
N PHE A 310 2.15 -4.47 -18.44
CA PHE A 310 2.39 -3.04 -18.36
C PHE A 310 3.80 -2.70 -17.86
N ARG A 311 4.27 -3.34 -16.77
CA ARG A 311 5.60 -3.07 -16.22
C ARG A 311 6.74 -3.56 -17.11
N ARG A 312 6.51 -4.60 -17.93
CA ARG A 312 7.49 -5.06 -18.93
C ARG A 312 7.57 -4.12 -20.14
N THR A 313 6.42 -3.68 -20.65
CA THR A 313 6.36 -2.91 -21.91
C THR A 313 6.54 -1.41 -21.69
N ASN A 314 6.13 -0.91 -20.52
CA ASN A 314 6.23 0.49 -20.16
C ASN A 314 6.63 0.61 -18.67
N PRO A 315 7.91 0.50 -18.33
CA PRO A 315 8.36 0.59 -16.94
C PRO A 315 8.15 1.98 -16.33
N GLU A 316 8.08 3.05 -17.13
CA GLU A 316 7.93 4.43 -16.64
C GLU A 316 6.48 4.93 -16.62
N PHE A 317 5.49 4.03 -16.76
CA PHE A 317 4.09 4.38 -16.93
C PHE A 317 3.49 5.32 -15.86
N ILE A 318 3.99 5.26 -14.62
CA ILE A 318 3.55 6.18 -13.56
C ILE A 318 3.95 7.61 -13.93
N ILE A 319 5.15 7.79 -14.47
CA ILE A 319 5.66 9.06 -14.94
C ILE A 319 4.86 9.57 -16.13
N ASP A 320 4.47 8.68 -17.06
CA ASP A 320 3.60 9.03 -18.19
C ASP A 320 2.23 9.53 -17.74
N ILE A 321 1.62 8.88 -16.73
CA ILE A 321 0.38 9.36 -16.11
C ILE A 321 0.58 10.78 -15.60
N LEU A 322 1.64 11.03 -14.82
CA LEU A 322 1.84 12.33 -14.17
C LEU A 322 2.14 13.45 -15.18
N ARG A 323 2.96 13.17 -16.21
CA ARG A 323 3.31 14.14 -17.25
C ARG A 323 2.13 14.55 -18.12
N ALA A 324 1.11 13.69 -18.24
CA ALA A 324 -0.13 14.02 -18.95
C ALA A 324 -1.06 14.95 -18.15
N GLY A 325 -0.68 15.36 -16.93
CA GLY A 325 -1.33 16.44 -16.19
C GLY A 325 -2.68 16.05 -15.58
N ASP A 326 -3.58 17.03 -15.48
CA ASP A 326 -4.88 16.90 -14.80
C ASP A 326 -5.64 15.65 -15.25
N LEU A 327 -5.96 14.78 -14.29
CA LEU A 327 -6.62 13.50 -14.51
C LEU A 327 -7.93 13.61 -15.30
N LYS A 328 -8.64 14.74 -15.21
CA LYS A 328 -9.89 14.96 -15.97
C LYS A 328 -9.68 14.95 -17.48
N ALA A 329 -8.56 15.52 -17.93
CA ALA A 329 -8.17 15.65 -19.34
C ALA A 329 -7.14 14.60 -19.79
N ASN A 330 -6.56 13.86 -18.84
CA ASN A 330 -5.48 12.92 -19.07
C ASN A 330 -5.95 11.63 -19.77
N GLU A 331 -5.75 11.53 -21.08
CA GLU A 331 -6.16 10.36 -21.87
C GLU A 331 -5.42 9.07 -21.46
N PHE A 332 -4.14 9.17 -21.12
CA PHE A 332 -3.35 8.01 -20.70
C PHE A 332 -3.82 7.45 -19.36
N PHE A 333 -4.10 8.32 -18.39
CA PHE A 333 -4.75 7.94 -17.13
C PHE A 333 -6.13 7.33 -17.38
N ASN A 334 -6.96 7.92 -18.25
CA ASN A 334 -8.28 7.36 -18.56
C ASN A 334 -8.17 5.95 -19.16
N TYR A 335 -7.21 5.72 -20.05
CA TYR A 335 -6.92 4.38 -20.57
C TYR A 335 -6.45 3.44 -19.47
N PHE A 336 -5.51 3.86 -18.63
CA PHE A 336 -5.01 3.08 -17.50
C PHE A 336 -6.15 2.71 -16.52
N TYR A 337 -6.97 3.69 -16.16
CA TYR A 337 -8.11 3.53 -15.26
C TYR A 337 -9.18 2.61 -15.85
N LEU A 338 -9.44 2.68 -17.15
CA LEU A 338 -10.32 1.74 -17.84
C LEU A 338 -9.71 0.32 -17.86
N PHE A 339 -8.39 0.20 -18.00
CA PHE A 339 -7.71 -1.08 -18.09
C PHE A 339 -7.51 -1.75 -16.73
N PHE A 340 -7.34 -1.01 -15.63
CA PHE A 340 -7.12 -1.58 -14.30
C PHE A 340 -8.31 -1.42 -13.35
N GLY A 341 -9.19 -0.46 -13.62
CA GLY A 341 -10.27 -0.09 -12.72
C GLY A 341 -9.76 0.65 -11.48
N SER A 342 -10.55 0.57 -10.42
CA SER A 342 -10.19 1.07 -9.10
C SER A 342 -10.26 -0.04 -8.05
N PRO A 343 -9.50 0.08 -6.94
CA PRO A 343 -9.81 -0.64 -5.72
C PRO A 343 -11.19 -0.21 -5.16
N LEU A 344 -11.63 -0.85 -4.08
CA LEU A 344 -12.83 -0.41 -3.37
C LEU A 344 -12.59 0.97 -2.75
N VAL A 345 -13.33 1.98 -3.16
CA VAL A 345 -13.25 3.34 -2.63
C VAL A 345 -14.45 3.58 -1.70
N VAL A 346 -14.20 3.92 -0.44
CA VAL A 346 -15.25 4.18 0.56
C VAL A 346 -15.19 5.65 0.98
N ASN A 347 -16.33 6.33 0.93
CA ASN A 347 -16.42 7.75 1.27
C ASN A 347 -16.76 7.96 2.77
N SER A 348 -16.90 9.21 3.22
CA SER A 348 -17.27 9.53 4.63
C SER A 348 -18.63 9.00 5.07
N GLU A 349 -19.56 8.78 4.13
CA GLU A 349 -20.92 8.30 4.37
C GLU A 349 -21.04 6.76 4.30
N PHE A 350 -19.90 6.07 4.20
CA PHE A 350 -19.81 4.62 4.02
C PHE A 350 -20.43 4.11 2.71
N THR A 351 -20.61 4.98 1.72
CA THR A 351 -20.92 4.56 0.35
C THR A 351 -19.64 4.07 -0.31
N ALA A 352 -19.71 2.89 -0.94
CA ALA A 352 -18.58 2.30 -1.63
C ALA A 352 -18.75 2.35 -3.16
N THR A 353 -17.64 2.58 -3.86
CA THR A 353 -17.57 2.57 -5.32
C THR A 353 -16.40 1.70 -5.77
N VAL A 354 -16.57 1.03 -6.92
CA VAL A 354 -15.51 0.30 -7.61
C VAL A 354 -15.66 0.56 -9.11
N ALA A 355 -14.58 0.92 -9.79
CA ALA A 355 -14.51 0.87 -11.23
C ALA A 355 -13.97 -0.51 -11.65
N LEU A 356 -14.75 -1.25 -12.44
CA LEU A 356 -14.34 -2.56 -12.91
C LEU A 356 -13.37 -2.43 -14.09
N PRO A 357 -12.35 -3.30 -14.19
CA PRO A 357 -11.49 -3.35 -15.37
C PRO A 357 -12.30 -3.59 -16.66
N TYR A 358 -11.83 -3.06 -17.78
CA TYR A 358 -12.46 -3.31 -19.08
C TYR A 358 -12.60 -4.80 -19.37
N ALA A 359 -13.75 -5.21 -19.90
CA ALA A 359 -14.11 -6.60 -20.18
C ALA A 359 -14.10 -7.54 -18.95
N PHE A 360 -14.19 -6.99 -17.73
CA PHE A 360 -14.37 -7.75 -16.51
C PHE A 360 -15.82 -7.59 -16.00
N ASN A 361 -16.60 -8.67 -16.06
CA ASN A 361 -18.00 -8.66 -15.61
C ASN A 361 -18.48 -10.00 -15.01
N PRO A 362 -17.76 -10.61 -14.05
CA PRO A 362 -18.31 -11.76 -13.34
C PRO A 362 -19.41 -11.33 -12.37
N THR A 363 -20.46 -12.16 -12.30
CA THR A 363 -21.64 -11.92 -11.46
C THR A 363 -21.39 -12.13 -9.96
N ASN A 364 -20.28 -12.77 -9.59
CA ASN A 364 -19.92 -13.12 -8.20
C ASN A 364 -18.62 -12.44 -7.72
N PHE A 365 -18.31 -11.24 -8.22
CA PHE A 365 -17.21 -10.44 -7.70
C PHE A 365 -17.66 -9.58 -6.52
N HIS A 366 -17.00 -9.78 -5.38
CA HIS A 366 -17.33 -9.09 -4.13
C HIS A 366 -16.09 -8.37 -3.60
N PRO A 367 -15.86 -7.08 -3.95
CA PRO A 367 -14.64 -6.36 -3.59
C PRO A 367 -14.51 -6.12 -2.08
N HIS A 368 -15.62 -6.01 -1.37
CA HIS A 368 -15.63 -5.81 0.09
C HIS A 368 -15.07 -7.01 0.88
N LEU A 369 -14.90 -8.20 0.26
CA LEU A 369 -14.29 -9.35 0.92
C LEU A 369 -12.81 -9.12 1.28
N PHE A 370 -12.08 -8.29 0.52
CA PHE A 370 -10.71 -7.92 0.89
C PHE A 370 -10.68 -7.08 2.18
N TRP A 371 -11.69 -6.22 2.39
CA TRP A 371 -11.85 -5.50 3.65
C TRP A 371 -12.26 -6.44 4.79
N ALA A 372 -13.10 -7.45 4.53
CA ALA A 372 -13.42 -8.47 5.51
C ALA A 372 -12.18 -9.28 5.94
N ILE A 373 -11.31 -9.65 5.00
CA ILE A 373 -10.02 -10.30 5.29
C ILE A 373 -9.14 -9.39 6.17
N ASN A 374 -9.09 -8.08 5.88
CA ASN A 374 -8.38 -7.15 6.75
C ASN A 374 -8.96 -7.11 8.18
N GLN A 375 -10.29 -7.17 8.32
CA GLN A 375 -10.92 -7.25 9.64
C GLN A 375 -10.47 -8.50 10.39
N ILE A 376 -10.34 -9.65 9.71
CA ILE A 376 -9.84 -10.89 10.31
C ILE A 376 -8.36 -10.75 10.73
N LEU A 377 -7.53 -10.12 9.90
CA LEU A 377 -6.14 -9.79 10.29
C LEU A 377 -6.11 -8.99 11.61
N ARG A 378 -6.96 -7.95 11.74
CA ARG A 378 -7.03 -7.15 12.96
C ARG A 378 -7.44 -7.98 14.17
N ILE A 379 -8.40 -8.90 14.02
CA ILE A 379 -8.81 -9.83 15.07
C ILE A 379 -7.61 -10.69 15.52
N PHE A 380 -6.80 -11.20 14.59
CA PHE A 380 -5.62 -12.01 14.92
C PHE A 380 -4.51 -11.22 15.62
N MET A 381 -4.41 -9.91 15.40
CA MET A 381 -3.26 -9.10 15.81
C MET A 381 -3.49 -8.20 17.01
N ASN A 382 -4.75 -7.91 17.35
CA ASN A 382 -5.06 -6.96 18.41
C ASN A 382 -5.13 -7.64 19.78
N GLN A 383 -4.63 -6.92 20.79
CA GLN A 383 -4.70 -7.35 22.19
C GLN A 383 -6.05 -6.98 22.84
N SER A 384 -6.86 -6.17 22.18
CA SER A 384 -8.16 -5.70 22.65
C SER A 384 -9.30 -6.20 21.76
N PRO A 385 -10.55 -6.22 22.25
CA PRO A 385 -11.72 -6.45 21.40
C PRO A 385 -11.66 -5.58 20.15
N THR A 386 -11.96 -6.19 19.00
CA THR A 386 -11.81 -5.54 17.69
C THR A 386 -13.17 -5.42 17.02
N PRO A 387 -13.85 -4.26 17.16
CA PRO A 387 -15.08 -3.97 16.44
C PRO A 387 -14.92 -4.12 14.93
N CYS A 388 -16.00 -4.54 14.28
CA CYS A 388 -16.07 -4.70 12.83
C CYS A 388 -16.11 -3.33 12.15
N GLU A 389 -15.06 -2.99 11.41
CA GLU A 389 -15.02 -1.76 10.63
C GLU A 389 -16.06 -1.70 9.51
N LEU A 390 -16.58 -2.85 9.09
CA LEU A 390 -17.58 -2.92 8.02
C LEU A 390 -19.00 -2.62 8.53
N LYS A 391 -19.25 -2.51 9.85
CA LYS A 391 -20.61 -2.38 10.41
C LYS A 391 -21.41 -1.26 9.75
N ALA A 392 -20.86 -0.05 9.70
CA ALA A 392 -21.56 1.10 9.13
C ALA A 392 -21.77 0.96 7.61
N PHE A 393 -20.81 0.37 6.90
CA PHE A 393 -20.93 0.04 5.49
C PHE A 393 -22.05 -0.99 5.25
N CYS A 394 -22.08 -2.08 6.01
CA CYS A 394 -23.09 -3.13 5.88
C CYS A 394 -24.49 -2.57 6.14
N LYS A 395 -24.67 -1.76 7.20
CA LYS A 395 -25.95 -1.12 7.50
C LYS A 395 -26.41 -0.22 6.34
N LYS A 396 -25.52 0.64 5.84
CA LYS A 396 -25.82 1.54 4.71
C LYS A 396 -26.15 0.77 3.42
N SER A 397 -25.46 -0.33 3.18
CA SER A 397 -25.71 -1.23 2.04
C SER A 397 -27.10 -1.86 2.14
N SER A 398 -27.47 -2.38 3.31
CA SER A 398 -28.80 -2.96 3.55
C SER A 398 -29.92 -1.94 3.29
N GLU A 399 -29.78 -0.72 3.82
CA GLU A 399 -30.72 0.39 3.58
C GLU A 399 -30.84 0.74 2.09
N SER A 400 -29.72 0.75 1.36
CA SER A 400 -29.69 1.18 -0.05
C SER A 400 -30.19 0.10 -1.02
N GLU A 401 -29.95 -1.17 -0.71
CA GLU A 401 -30.38 -2.31 -1.52
C GLU A 401 -31.77 -2.85 -1.14
N GLY A 402 -32.33 -2.37 -0.03
CA GLY A 402 -33.62 -2.84 0.48
C GLY A 402 -33.59 -4.29 0.95
N ILE A 403 -32.43 -4.73 1.47
CA ILE A 403 -32.22 -6.07 2.04
C ILE A 403 -32.17 -6.01 3.56
N ASP A 404 -32.33 -7.16 4.22
CA ASP A 404 -32.31 -7.23 5.69
C ASP A 404 -31.01 -6.68 6.27
N ASP A 405 -31.13 -5.85 7.30
CA ASP A 405 -29.99 -5.39 8.10
C ASP A 405 -29.55 -6.51 9.05
N ILE A 406 -28.45 -7.16 8.69
CA ILE A 406 -27.85 -8.22 9.50
C ILE A 406 -26.86 -7.67 10.54
N THR A 407 -26.73 -6.35 10.71
CA THR A 407 -25.85 -5.74 11.71
C THR A 407 -26.48 -5.74 13.10
N ASP A 408 -25.66 -6.02 14.11
CA ASP A 408 -26.10 -6.10 15.51
C ASP A 408 -24.92 -5.89 16.47
N GLU A 409 -25.13 -6.09 17.77
CA GLU A 409 -24.10 -5.93 18.82
C GLU A 409 -22.91 -6.88 18.67
N ARG A 410 -23.08 -8.01 17.96
CA ARG A 410 -21.97 -8.93 17.66
C ARG A 410 -20.95 -8.24 16.74
N CYS A 411 -21.36 -7.28 15.91
CA CYS A 411 -20.42 -6.49 15.11
C CYS A 411 -19.45 -5.66 15.98
N ASP A 412 -19.86 -5.25 17.18
CA ASP A 412 -19.03 -4.41 18.06
C ASP A 412 -18.07 -5.25 18.91
N ASN A 413 -18.50 -6.43 19.33
CA ASN A 413 -17.82 -7.22 20.35
C ASN A 413 -17.24 -8.55 19.84
N ALA A 414 -17.94 -9.22 18.93
CA ALA A 414 -17.64 -10.59 18.52
C ALA A 414 -17.99 -10.88 17.04
N PRO A 415 -17.39 -10.14 16.07
CA PRO A 415 -17.77 -10.26 14.67
C PRO A 415 -17.53 -11.66 14.06
N TRP A 416 -16.67 -12.48 14.67
CA TRP A 416 -16.44 -13.88 14.27
C TRP A 416 -17.67 -14.78 14.52
N GLU A 417 -18.55 -14.43 15.47
CA GLU A 417 -19.78 -15.19 15.75
C GLU A 417 -20.81 -15.09 14.63
N LYS A 418 -20.64 -14.15 13.70
CA LYS A 418 -21.54 -13.97 12.55
C LYS A 418 -21.30 -14.97 11.41
N HIS A 419 -20.61 -16.08 11.69
CA HIS A 419 -20.32 -17.15 10.73
C HIS A 419 -21.57 -17.91 10.25
N THR A 420 -22.69 -17.81 10.98
CA THR A 420 -24.01 -18.33 10.56
C THR A 420 -24.79 -17.34 9.70
N ASP A 421 -24.67 -16.04 9.99
CA ASP A 421 -25.33 -14.95 9.24
C ASP A 421 -24.71 -14.76 7.85
N LEU A 422 -23.49 -15.27 7.63
CA LEU A 422 -22.76 -15.18 6.37
C LEU A 422 -22.54 -13.73 5.88
N CYS A 423 -22.46 -12.76 6.80
CA CYS A 423 -21.95 -11.43 6.48
C CYS A 423 -20.51 -11.54 5.94
N PRO A 424 -19.93 -10.51 5.29
CA PRO A 424 -18.60 -10.61 4.67
C PRO A 424 -17.51 -11.21 5.57
N VAL A 425 -17.44 -10.78 6.83
CA VAL A 425 -16.49 -11.32 7.82
C VAL A 425 -16.83 -12.76 8.19
N GLY A 426 -18.10 -13.04 8.50
CA GLY A 426 -18.57 -14.38 8.86
C GLY A 426 -18.42 -15.41 7.73
N ALA A 427 -18.62 -15.00 6.47
CA ALA A 427 -18.47 -15.82 5.29
C ALA A 427 -17.00 -16.26 5.10
N ILE A 428 -16.04 -15.33 5.18
CA ILE A 428 -14.61 -15.66 5.11
C ILE A 428 -14.17 -16.48 6.32
N TRP A 429 -14.63 -16.12 7.52
CA TRP A 429 -14.35 -16.86 8.76
C TRP A 429 -14.79 -18.32 8.66
N ARG A 430 -16.03 -18.56 8.20
CA ARG A 430 -16.54 -19.90 7.93
C ARG A 430 -15.78 -20.61 6.82
N HIS A 431 -15.48 -19.89 5.73
CA HIS A 431 -14.74 -20.43 4.59
C HIS A 431 -13.38 -20.98 5.00
N TRP A 432 -12.70 -20.33 5.93
CA TRP A 432 -11.41 -20.76 6.47
C TRP A 432 -11.53 -21.78 7.62
N ALA A 433 -12.70 -22.41 7.76
CA ALA A 433 -12.99 -23.42 8.76
C ALA A 433 -12.84 -22.94 10.22
N LEU A 434 -13.00 -21.63 10.47
CA LEU A 434 -12.92 -21.05 11.81
C LEU A 434 -14.28 -20.98 12.52
N ALA A 435 -15.35 -21.53 11.93
CA ALA A 435 -16.65 -21.58 12.57
C ALA A 435 -16.59 -22.24 13.95
N GLY A 436 -17.16 -21.57 14.96
CA GLY A 436 -17.10 -21.99 16.36
C GLY A 436 -15.78 -21.72 17.08
N PHE A 437 -14.76 -21.12 16.43
CA PHE A 437 -13.56 -20.63 17.12
C PHE A 437 -13.72 -19.18 17.55
N SER A 438 -13.12 -18.82 18.69
CA SER A 438 -13.20 -17.49 19.29
C SER A 438 -11.84 -17.00 19.80
N PRO A 439 -11.47 -15.73 19.55
CA PRO A 439 -10.28 -15.11 20.11
C PRO A 439 -10.49 -14.76 21.58
N LYS A 440 -9.43 -14.94 22.37
CA LYS A 440 -9.33 -14.52 23.76
C LYS A 440 -8.21 -13.50 23.89
N THR A 441 -8.56 -12.29 24.30
CA THR A 441 -7.59 -11.23 24.57
C THR A 441 -6.82 -11.56 25.83
N VAL A 442 -5.50 -11.42 25.76
CA VAL A 442 -4.65 -11.50 26.96
C VAL A 442 -5.02 -10.33 27.89
N PRO A 443 -5.23 -10.56 29.20
CA PRO A 443 -5.55 -9.50 30.16
C PRO A 443 -4.47 -8.44 30.30
#